data_AF-A0A317Z893-F1
#
_entry.id   AF-A0A317Z893-F1
#
_cell.length_a   1.000
_cell.length_b   1.000
_cell.length_c   1.000
_cell.angle_alpha   90.00
_cell.angle_beta   90.00
_cell.angle_gamma   90.00
#
_symmetry.space_group_name_H-M   'P 1'
#
loop_
_entity.id
_entity.type
_entity.pdbx_description
1 polymer ?
#
loop_
_entity_poly.entity_id
_entity_poly.type
_entity_poly.pdbx_seq_one_letter_code
_entity_poly.pdbx_strand_id
1 'polypeptide(L)'
;MSLRDDALQMHKENHGKLAVSPKVKVTNKEELSLAYSPGVAEPCKDIHERPSRVYDYTMKSNMVAVISDGTAVLGLGNIGAEASIPVMEGK
;
A
#
# COMPACT_ATOMS: atom_id res chain seq x y z
N MET A 1 -29.56 6.24 11.28
CA MET A 1 -28.32 7.05 11.39
C MET A 1 -28.21 7.91 10.15
N SER A 2 -27.47 9.03 10.21
CA SER A 2 -27.24 9.88 9.03
C SER A 2 -26.06 9.35 8.21
N LEU A 3 -25.98 9.69 6.91
CA LEU A 3 -24.83 9.34 6.06
C LEU A 3 -23.49 9.76 6.69
N ARG A 4 -23.49 10.90 7.39
CA ARG A 4 -22.33 11.39 8.12
C ARG A 4 -21.90 10.41 9.22
N ASP A 5 -22.86 9.96 10.03
CA ASP A 5 -22.56 9.09 11.16
C ASP A 5 -22.12 7.71 10.69
N ASP A 6 -22.75 7.19 9.64
CA ASP A 6 -22.38 5.91 9.02
C ASP A 6 -20.96 5.96 8.42
N ALA A 7 -20.61 7.06 7.73
CA ALA A 7 -19.26 7.25 7.19
C ALA A 7 -18.20 7.32 8.30
N LEU A 8 -18.45 8.08 9.36
CA LEU A 8 -17.54 8.19 10.50
C LEU A 8 -17.39 6.85 11.24
N GLN A 9 -18.50 6.13 11.44
CA GLN A 9 -18.49 4.82 12.09
C GLN A 9 -17.69 3.80 11.29
N MET A 10 -17.91 3.71 9.97
CA MET A 10 -17.16 2.80 9.09
C MET A 10 -15.65 3.06 9.15
N HIS A 11 -15.22 4.32 9.04
CA HIS A 11 -13.81 4.68 9.13
C HIS A 11 -13.20 4.37 10.50
N LYS A 12 -13.98 4.54 11.58
CA LYS A 12 -13.55 4.27 12.95
C LYS A 12 -13.42 2.77 13.25
N GLU A 13 -14.36 1.96 12.79
CA GLU A 13 -14.37 0.51 13.01
C GLU A 13 -13.25 -0.20 12.24
N ASN A 14 -12.97 0.25 11.02
CA ASN A 14 -11.98 -0.38 10.14
C ASN A 14 -10.58 0.25 10.24
N HIS A 15 -10.42 1.33 11.01
CA HIS A 15 -9.19 2.10 11.13
C HIS A 15 -8.61 2.55 9.78
N GLY A 16 -9.47 3.05 8.90
CA GLY A 16 -9.13 3.38 7.51
C GLY A 16 -9.80 2.42 6.52
N LYS A 17 -9.39 2.51 5.25
CA LYS A 17 -10.00 1.73 4.15
C LYS A 17 -9.04 0.76 3.45
N LEU A 18 -7.74 0.94 3.61
CA LEU A 18 -6.73 0.13 2.95
C LEU A 18 -6.13 -0.90 3.90
N ALA A 19 -5.84 -2.08 3.36
CA ALA A 19 -5.10 -3.13 4.05
C ALA A 19 -3.99 -3.65 3.15
N VAL A 20 -2.90 -4.12 3.75
CA VAL A 20 -1.82 -4.80 3.05
C VAL A 20 -1.92 -6.29 3.32
N SER A 21 -1.98 -7.09 2.26
CA SER A 21 -1.99 -8.55 2.35
C SER A 21 -0.90 -9.16 1.46
N PRO A 22 -0.27 -10.26 1.90
CA PRO A 22 0.75 -10.92 1.11
C PRO A 22 0.14 -11.60 -0.13
N LYS A 23 0.81 -11.49 -1.28
CA LYS A 23 0.43 -12.19 -2.52
C LYS A 23 0.84 -13.66 -2.55
N VAL A 24 1.75 -14.06 -1.67
CA VAL A 24 2.30 -15.41 -1.57
C VAL A 24 1.94 -16.02 -0.21
N LYS A 25 1.68 -17.32 -0.18
CA LYS A 25 1.42 -18.06 1.06
C LYS A 25 2.75 -18.37 1.75
N VAL A 26 2.75 -18.26 3.08
CA VAL A 26 3.88 -18.66 3.93
C VAL A 26 3.31 -19.43 5.12
N THR A 27 3.27 -20.75 4.96
CA THR A 27 2.64 -21.72 5.88
C THR A 27 3.64 -22.76 6.38
N ASN A 28 4.81 -22.84 5.76
CA ASN A 28 5.87 -23.76 6.15
C ASN A 28 7.26 -23.11 5.99
N LYS A 29 8.30 -23.84 6.43
CA LYS A 29 9.68 -23.37 6.44
C LYS A 29 10.25 -23.15 5.04
N GLU A 30 9.87 -23.96 4.08
CA GLU A 30 10.35 -23.86 2.69
C GLU A 30 9.81 -22.58 2.04
N GLU A 31 8.49 -22.33 2.17
CA GLU A 31 7.85 -21.11 1.69
C GLU A 31 8.45 -19.86 2.34
N LEU A 32 8.73 -19.90 3.65
CA LEU A 32 9.41 -18.81 4.35
C LEU A 32 10.83 -18.57 3.81
N SER A 33 11.55 -19.66 3.49
CA SER A 33 12.91 -19.59 2.95
C SER A 33 12.96 -19.00 1.54
N LEU A 34 11.88 -19.12 0.77
CA LEU A 34 11.74 -18.51 -0.56
C LEU A 34 11.30 -17.05 -0.48
N ALA A 35 10.28 -16.75 0.33
CA ALA A 35 9.75 -15.39 0.48
C ALA A 35 10.70 -14.45 1.24
N TYR A 36 11.61 -15.02 2.02
CA TYR A 36 12.60 -14.31 2.82
C TYR A 36 13.97 -14.97 2.70
N SER A 37 14.78 -14.94 3.75
CA SER A 37 16.12 -15.53 3.74
C SER A 37 16.09 -17.06 3.70
N PRO A 38 16.96 -17.71 2.88
CA PRO A 38 17.97 -17.10 2.02
C PRO A 38 17.48 -16.74 0.60
N GLY A 39 16.30 -17.19 0.17
CA GLY A 39 15.83 -17.11 -1.22
C GLY A 39 15.66 -15.68 -1.76
N VAL A 40 15.29 -14.73 -0.92
CA VAL A 40 15.16 -13.30 -1.28
C VAL A 40 16.46 -12.69 -1.79
N ALA A 41 17.62 -13.30 -1.54
CA ALA A 41 18.91 -12.83 -2.04
C ALA A 41 19.00 -12.89 -3.57
N GLU A 42 18.34 -13.85 -4.22
CA GLU A 42 18.45 -14.05 -5.66
C GLU A 42 17.82 -12.91 -6.48
N PRO A 43 16.56 -12.48 -6.26
CA PRO A 43 16.03 -11.30 -6.94
C PRO A 43 16.81 -10.02 -6.61
N CYS A 44 17.41 -9.91 -5.42
CA CYS A 44 18.27 -8.77 -5.06
C CYS A 44 19.54 -8.71 -5.91
N LYS A 45 20.24 -9.84 -6.09
CA LYS A 45 21.44 -9.92 -6.96
C LYS A 45 21.09 -9.60 -8.41
N ASP A 46 19.99 -10.16 -8.91
CA ASP A 46 19.52 -9.91 -10.27
C ASP A 46 19.18 -8.43 -10.53
N ILE A 47 18.55 -7.76 -9.57
CA ILE A 47 18.25 -6.33 -9.65
C ILE A 47 19.53 -5.50 -9.54
N HIS A 48 20.50 -5.93 -8.73
CA HIS A 48 21.79 -5.26 -8.63
C HIS A 48 22.55 -5.29 -9.96
N GLU A 49 22.58 -6.45 -10.63
CA GLU A 49 23.20 -6.60 -11.95
C GLU A 49 22.41 -5.86 -13.04
N ARG A 50 21.07 -5.90 -12.98
CA ARG A 50 20.19 -5.25 -13.95
C ARG A 50 19.03 -4.53 -13.25
N PRO A 51 19.17 -3.21 -12.98
CA PRO A 51 18.16 -2.44 -12.25
C PRO A 51 16.74 -2.49 -12.83
N SER A 52 16.59 -2.67 -14.16
CA SER A 52 15.27 -2.78 -14.79
C SER A 52 14.47 -3.99 -14.34
N ARG A 53 15.11 -5.07 -13.85
CA ARG A 53 14.44 -6.28 -13.33
C ARG A 53 13.62 -6.02 -12.08
N VAL A 54 13.72 -4.83 -11.47
CA VAL A 54 12.82 -4.41 -10.38
C VAL A 54 11.34 -4.52 -10.77
N TYR A 55 11.01 -4.35 -12.06
CA TYR A 55 9.65 -4.50 -12.56
C TYR A 55 9.23 -5.98 -12.72
N ASP A 56 10.18 -6.90 -12.85
CA ASP A 56 9.89 -8.33 -12.97
C ASP A 56 9.62 -8.96 -11.59
N TYR A 57 10.38 -8.56 -10.57
CA TYR A 57 10.39 -9.26 -9.27
C TYR A 57 9.75 -8.52 -8.11
N THR A 58 9.28 -7.28 -8.31
CA THR A 58 8.69 -6.50 -7.21
C THR A 58 7.31 -5.98 -7.54
N MET A 59 6.60 -5.50 -6.53
CA MET A 59 5.31 -4.86 -6.71
C MET A 59 5.36 -3.58 -7.56
N LYS A 60 6.55 -3.04 -7.87
CA LYS A 60 6.73 -1.82 -8.67
C LYS A 60 6.08 -1.89 -10.04
N SER A 61 5.91 -3.09 -10.62
CA SER A 61 5.18 -3.27 -11.90
C SER A 61 3.71 -2.90 -11.87
N ASN A 62 3.09 -2.90 -10.70
CA ASN A 62 1.66 -2.66 -10.57
C ASN A 62 1.31 -1.79 -9.34
N MET A 63 2.28 -1.06 -8.81
CA MET A 63 2.10 -0.18 -7.65
C MET A 63 2.05 1.27 -8.10
N VAL A 64 0.97 1.96 -7.75
CA VAL A 64 0.80 3.40 -7.95
C VAL A 64 0.74 4.07 -6.59
N ALA A 65 1.49 5.15 -6.41
CA ALA A 65 1.43 5.98 -5.22
C ALA A 65 0.45 7.13 -5.45
N VAL A 66 -0.56 7.27 -4.59
CA VAL A 66 -1.44 8.43 -4.54
C VAL A 66 -0.83 9.44 -3.56
N ILE A 67 -0.26 10.52 -4.08
CA ILE A 67 0.48 11.52 -3.31
C ILE A 67 -0.24 12.87 -3.41
N SER A 68 -0.46 13.51 -2.26
CA SER A 68 -1.03 14.86 -2.14
C SER A 68 -0.47 15.54 -0.89
N ASP A 69 -0.32 16.86 -0.94
CA ASP A 69 0.03 17.69 0.22
C ASP A 69 -1.22 18.22 0.97
N GLY A 70 -2.42 17.88 0.50
CA GLY A 70 -3.69 18.27 1.11
C GLY A 70 -4.11 19.72 0.86
N THR A 71 -3.47 20.42 -0.08
CA THR A 71 -3.80 21.83 -0.40
C THR A 71 -5.07 22.02 -1.22
N ALA A 72 -5.56 20.96 -1.88
CA ALA A 72 -6.79 20.98 -2.67
C ALA A 72 -7.57 19.65 -2.52
N VAL A 73 -8.30 19.51 -1.42
CA VAL A 73 -9.08 18.29 -1.12
C VAL A 73 -10.55 18.50 -1.45
N LEU A 74 -11.02 17.90 -2.55
CA LEU A 74 -12.41 18.00 -3.01
C LEU A 74 -12.88 19.48 -3.08
N GLY A 75 -14.04 19.80 -2.50
CA GLY A 75 -14.51 21.18 -2.32
C GLY A 75 -14.10 21.83 -0.99
N LEU A 76 -13.23 21.18 -0.20
CA LEU A 76 -12.82 21.64 1.14
C LEU A 76 -11.59 22.57 1.09
N GLY A 77 -10.90 22.64 -0.05
CA GLY A 77 -9.71 23.47 -0.23
C GLY A 77 -8.50 22.91 0.51
N ASN A 78 -7.70 23.81 1.09
CA ASN A 78 -6.50 23.46 1.83
C ASN A 78 -6.84 23.07 3.27
N ILE A 79 -6.85 21.77 3.55
CA ILE A 79 -7.13 21.22 4.88
C ILE A 79 -5.92 20.49 5.47
N GLY A 80 -4.78 20.52 4.78
CA GLY A 80 -3.54 19.87 5.21
C GLY A 80 -3.48 18.37 4.92
N ALA A 81 -2.28 17.81 5.10
CA ALA A 81 -1.96 16.43 4.72
C ALA A 81 -2.80 15.42 5.49
N GLU A 82 -2.90 15.54 6.81
CA GLU A 82 -3.59 14.58 7.69
C GLU A 82 -5.09 14.50 7.36
N ALA A 83 -5.74 15.65 7.15
CA ALA A 83 -7.17 15.68 6.82
C ALA A 83 -7.47 15.16 5.41
N SER A 84 -6.45 15.07 4.54
CA SER A 84 -6.58 14.52 3.19
C SER A 84 -6.50 12.99 3.13
N ILE A 85 -5.93 12.33 4.16
CA ILE A 85 -5.65 10.88 4.17
C ILE A 85 -6.89 10.05 3.82
N PRO A 86 -8.10 10.30 4.39
CA PRO A 86 -9.28 9.53 4.05
C PRO A 86 -9.63 9.59 2.55
N VAL A 87 -9.33 10.70 1.87
CA VAL A 87 -9.55 10.82 0.42
C VAL A 87 -8.48 10.03 -0.34
N MET A 88 -7.22 10.09 0.09
CA MET A 88 -6.12 9.39 -0.57
C MET A 88 -6.24 7.86 -0.45
N GLU A 89 -6.67 7.36 0.71
CA GLU A 89 -6.98 5.92 0.88
C GLU A 89 -8.16 5.45 0.02
N GLY A 90 -9.05 6.37 -0.36
CA GLY A 90 -10.23 6.06 -1.17
C GLY A 90 -10.01 6.15 -2.67
N LYS A 91 -8.80 6.52 -3.10
CA LYS A 91 -8.41 6.66 -4.50
C LYS A 91 -7.75 5.40 -5.02
#